data_AF-A0A2C6KM55-F1
#
_entry.id   AF-A0A2C6KM55-F1
#
_cell.length_a   1.000
_cell.length_b   1.000
_cell.length_c   1.000
_cell.angle_alpha   90.00
_cell.angle_beta   90.00
_cell.angle_gamma   90.00
#
_symmetry.space_group_name_H-M   'P 1'
#
loop_
_entity.id
_entity.type
_entity.pdbx_description
1 polymer ?
#
loop_
_entity_poly.entity_id
_entity_poly.type
_entity_poly.pdbx_seq_one_letter_code
_entity_poly.pdbx_strand_id
1 'polypeptide(L)' 'MKWRHFIGDRKVSVETDHGTLGRMLVQKSVSPRLGYWLNKLAEFNLNVVYKPGQQNVVADAISRRPD' A
#
# COMPACT_ATOMS: atom_id res chain seq x y z
N MET A 1 10.07 -1.37 -10.95
CA MET A 1 9.83 -1.68 -9.52
C MET A 1 10.90 -1.01 -8.66
N LYS A 2 10.61 0.17 -8.13
CA LYS A 2 11.61 0.98 -7.39
C LYS A 2 12.00 0.36 -6.03
N TRP A 3 11.12 -0.44 -5.42
CA TRP A 3 11.32 -0.93 -4.05
C TRP A 3 11.80 -2.38 -3.96
N ARG A 4 11.78 -3.13 -5.08
CA ARG A 4 12.07 -4.57 -5.08
C ARG A 4 13.49 -4.90 -4.61
N HIS A 5 14.47 -4.08 -4.94
CA HIS A 5 15.85 -4.28 -4.48
C HIS A 5 16.04 -3.98 -2.98
N PHE A 6 15.17 -3.19 -2.37
CA PHE A 6 15.19 -2.92 -0.93
C PHE A 6 14.42 -3.97 -0.12
N ILE A 7 13.28 -4.43 -0.65
CA ILE A 7 12.34 -5.29 0.07
C ILE A 7 12.61 -6.78 -0.18
N GLY A 8 12.96 -7.15 -1.42
CA GLY A 8 13.05 -8.55 -1.84
C GLY A 8 11.75 -9.31 -1.55
N ASP A 9 11.89 -10.50 -0.96
CA ASP A 9 10.77 -11.37 -0.57
C ASP A 9 10.38 -11.24 0.91
N ARG A 10 10.92 -10.23 1.61
CA ARG A 10 10.66 -10.05 3.05
C ARG A 10 9.21 -9.63 3.28
N LYS A 11 8.65 -10.08 4.40
CA LYS A 11 7.37 -9.56 4.88
C LYS A 11 7.53 -8.10 5.30
N VAL A 12 6.73 -7.22 4.72
CA VAL A 12 6.78 -5.77 5.00
C VAL A 12 5.41 -5.30 5.48
N SER A 13 5.40 -4.54 6.57
CA SER A 13 4.20 -3.84 7.03
C SER A 13 4.05 -2.50 6.31
N VAL A 14 2.88 -2.27 5.72
CA VAL A 14 2.53 -1.02 5.05
C VAL A 14 1.45 -0.34 5.87
N GLU A 15 1.79 0.77 6.52
CA GLU A 15 0.83 1.60 7.23
C GLU A 15 0.15 2.57 6.26
N THR A 16 -1.18 2.59 6.26
CA THR A 16 -1.97 3.49 5.40
C THR A 16 -3.19 4.02 6.10
N ASP A 17 -3.53 5.28 5.85
CA ASP A 17 -4.81 5.88 6.23
C ASP A 17 -5.93 5.60 5.23
N HIS A 18 -5.63 4.85 4.16
CA HIS A 18 -6.59 4.49 3.15
C HIS A 18 -7.27 3.15 3.51
N GLY A 19 -8.35 3.21 4.28
CA GLY A 19 -9.10 2.01 4.70
C GLY A 19 -9.65 1.16 3.55
N THR A 20 -9.92 1.77 2.39
CA THR A 20 -10.33 1.05 1.17
C THR A 20 -9.26 0.08 0.68
N LEU A 21 -7.97 0.40 0.83
CA LEU A 21 -6.88 -0.47 0.36
C LEU A 21 -6.92 -1.85 1.03
N GLY A 22 -7.19 -1.87 2.34
CA GLY A 22 -7.36 -3.12 3.09
C GLY A 22 -8.53 -3.95 2.57
N ARG A 23 -9.66 -3.30 2.22
CA ARG A 23 -10.83 -3.98 1.64
C ARG A 23 -10.59 -4.51 0.24
N MET A 24 -9.83 -3.78 -0.58
CA MET A 24 -9.54 -4.15 -1.96
C MET A 24 -8.69 -5.42 -2.05
N LEU A 25 -7.78 -5.64 -1.08
CA LEU A 25 -6.94 -6.84 -1.03
C LEU A 25 -7.73 -8.14 -0.77
N VAL A 26 -8.89 -8.04 -0.11
CA VAL A 26 -9.74 -9.20 0.23
C VAL A 26 -10.93 -9.37 -0.72
N GLN A 27 -11.10 -8.46 -1.68
CA GLN A 27 -12.25 -8.43 -2.57
C GLN A 27 -12.13 -9.50 -3.67
N LYS A 28 -13.15 -10.35 -3.82
CA LYS A 28 -13.15 -11.48 -4.78
C LYS A 28 -13.26 -11.06 -6.25
N SER A 29 -13.87 -9.90 -6.52
CA SER A 29 -14.11 -9.37 -7.87
C SER A 29 -13.74 -7.90 -7.89
N VAL A 30 -12.84 -7.52 -8.80
CA VAL A 30 -12.33 -6.15 -8.92
C VAL A 30 -12.35 -5.70 -10.38
N SER A 31 -12.41 -4.39 -10.61
CA SER A 31 -12.30 -3.86 -11.96
C SER A 31 -10.93 -4.19 -12.58
N PRO A 32 -10.79 -4.27 -13.92
CA PRO A 32 -9.52 -4.62 -14.56
C PRO A 32 -8.35 -3.71 -14.17
N ARG A 33 -8.61 -2.40 -14.08
CA ARG A 33 -7.62 -1.43 -13.61
C ARG A 33 -7.14 -1.75 -12.19
N LEU A 34 -8.04 -2.21 -11.33
CA LEU A 34 -7.71 -2.56 -9.96
C LEU A 34 -7.02 -3.91 -9.84
N GLY A 35 -7.43 -4.89 -10.63
CA GLY A 35 -6.75 -6.18 -10.74
C GLY A 35 -5.28 -6.01 -11.17
N TYR A 36 -4.99 -5.09 -12.09
CA TYR A 36 -3.61 -4.76 -12.45
C TYR A 36 -2.78 -4.31 -11.23
N TRP A 37 -3.31 -3.41 -10.41
CA TRP A 37 -2.63 -2.94 -9.21
C TRP A 37 -2.49 -4.02 -8.14
N LEU A 38 -3.52 -4.85 -7.94
CA LEU A 38 -3.45 -5.98 -7.02
C LEU A 38 -2.39 -6.99 -7.45
N ASN A 39 -2.30 -7.31 -8.73
CA ASN A 39 -1.23 -8.18 -9.25
C ASN A 39 0.15 -7.59 -8.96
N LYS A 40 0.33 -6.28 -9.12
CA LYS A 40 1.59 -5.60 -8.79
C LYS A 40 1.93 -5.65 -7.30
N LEU A 41 0.92 -5.57 -6.43
CA LEU A 41 1.11 -5.67 -4.97
C LEU A 41 1.34 -7.11 -4.52
N ALA A 42 0.74 -8.10 -5.20
CA ALA A 42 0.90 -9.52 -4.92
C ALA A 42 2.33 -10.04 -5.18
N GLU A 43 3.14 -9.29 -5.94
CA GLU A 43 4.58 -9.56 -6.09
C GLU A 43 5.36 -9.34 -4.77
N PHE A 44 4.74 -8.77 -3.74
CA PHE A 44 5.34 -8.51 -2.43
C PHE A 44 4.57 -9.19 -1.29
N ASN A 45 5.28 -9.61 -0.25
CA ASN A 45 4.69 -10.13 0.98
C ASN A 45 4.26 -8.97 1.91
N LEU A 46 3.14 -8.34 1.59
CA LEU A 46 2.67 -7.14 2.30
C LEU A 46 1.70 -7.48 3.44
N ASN A 47 1.89 -6.82 4.57
CA ASN A 47 0.94 -6.72 5.66
C ASN A 47 0.40 -5.30 5.73
N VAL A 48 -0.79 -5.06 5.19
CA VAL A 48 -1.40 -3.72 5.18
C VAL A 48 -2.09 -3.46 6.52
N VAL A 49 -1.65 -2.41 7.20
CA VAL A 49 -2.16 -1.99 8.51
C VAL A 49 -2.81 -0.62 8.36
N TYR A 50 -4.05 -0.50 8.80
CA TYR A 50 -4.72 0.79 8.83
C TYR A 50 -4.15 1.67 9.95
N LYS A 51 -3.80 2.91 9.62
CA LYS A 51 -3.35 3.94 10.55
C LYS A 51 -4.11 5.23 10.27
N PRO A 52 -4.87 5.79 11.23
CA PRO A 52 -5.60 7.03 11.00
C PRO A 52 -4.70 8.16 10.49
N GLY A 53 -5.18 8.97 9.55
CA GLY A 53 -4.40 10.05 8.93
C GLY A 53 -3.77 11.03 9.93
N GLN A 54 -4.47 11.30 11.05
CA GLN A 54 -3.93 12.12 12.15
C GLN A 54 -2.65 11.56 12.78
N GLN A 55 -2.42 10.25 12.71
CA GLN A 55 -1.20 9.59 13.19
C GLN A 55 -0.17 9.39 12.06
N ASN A 56 -0.56 9.62 10.81
CA ASN A 56 0.30 9.44 9.63
C ASN A 56 1.04 10.73 9.24
N VAL A 57 1.33 11.60 10.22
CA VAL A 57 1.82 12.98 10.02
C VAL A 57 3.12 13.04 9.21
N VAL A 58 4.04 12.10 9.43
CA VAL A 58 5.33 12.10 8.71
C VAL A 58 5.14 11.79 7.24
N ALA A 59 4.37 10.76 6.91
CA ALA A 59 4.10 10.40 5.52
C ALA A 59 3.31 11.50 4.79
N ASP A 60 2.34 12.10 5.48
CA ASP A 60 1.51 13.19 4.99
C ASP A 60 2.30 14.50 4.81
N ALA A 61 3.26 14.79 5.71
CA ALA A 61 4.16 15.92 5.57
C ALA A 61 5.06 15.77 4.35
N ILE A 62 5.62 14.57 4.12
CA ILE A 62 6.49 14.27 2.97
C ILE A 62 5.69 14.28 1.66
N SER A 63 4.48 13.70 1.64
CA SER A 63 3.67 13.57 0.41
C SER A 63 3.11 14.92 -0.09
N ARG A 64 2.93 15.89 0.81
CA ARG A 64 2.44 17.23 0.50
C ARG A 64 3.54 18.27 0.34
N ARG A 65 4.81 17.87 0.38
CA ARG A 65 5.87 18.84 0.10
C ARG A 65 5.81 19.25 -1.38
N PRO A 66 6.06 20.54 -1.69
CA PRO A 66 5.98 21.07 -3.04
C PRO A 66 7.27 20.88 -3.86
N ASP A 67 8.33 20.32 -3.28
CA ASP A 67 9.62 20.08 -3.95
C ASP A 67 9.59 18.95 -4.99
#